data_AF-A0A819Z948-F1
#
_entry.id   AF-A0A819Z948-F1
#
_cell.length_a   1.000
_cell.length_b   1.000
_cell.length_c   1.000
_cell.angle_alpha   90.00
_cell.angle_beta   90.00
_cell.angle_gamma   90.00
#
_symmetry.space_group_name_H-M   'P 1'
#
loop_
_entity.id
_entity.type
_entity.pdbx_description
1 polymer ?
#
loop_
_entity_poly.entity_id
_entity_poly.type
_entity_poly.pdbx_seq_one_letter_code
_entity_poly.pdbx_strand_id
1 'polypeptide(L)'
;MSIFIKGLKYIPPCQSRFSRQSIDDIVNEQYKTLRSIVQGCLDDHRVQLIEPLQKEGFPCLKRILYELQSKKLPHQLNIRARREQKVIRSIRKILRHRPDITVR
;
A
#
# COMPACT_ATOMS: atom_id res chain seq x y z
N MET A 1 -32.16 12.19 -5.03
CA MET A 1 -30.77 12.58 -4.70
C MET A 1 -30.17 11.55 -3.77
N SER A 2 -29.03 10.95 -4.14
CA SER A 2 -28.53 9.69 -3.58
C SER A 2 -27.78 9.87 -2.25
N ILE A 3 -28.29 9.21 -1.20
CA ILE A 3 -27.73 9.18 0.16
C ILE A 3 -26.52 8.22 0.28
N PHE A 4 -26.07 7.58 -0.81
CA PHE A 4 -25.06 6.51 -0.78
C PHE A 4 -23.60 6.94 -1.05
N ILE A 5 -23.29 8.24 -1.06
CA ILE A 5 -21.96 8.74 -1.48
C ILE A 5 -20.87 8.55 -0.42
N LYS A 6 -21.22 8.23 0.84
CA LYS A 6 -20.27 8.08 1.97
C LYS A 6 -20.39 6.74 2.70
N GLY A 7 -20.49 5.64 1.96
CA GLY A 7 -20.34 4.31 2.57
C GLY A 7 -18.93 4.12 3.14
N LEU A 8 -18.81 3.43 4.28
CA LEU A 8 -17.52 3.02 4.84
C LEU A 8 -16.73 2.27 3.76
N LYS A 9 -15.62 2.87 3.32
CA LYS A 9 -14.72 2.24 2.35
C LYS A 9 -14.14 1.00 3.00
N TYR A 10 -14.64 -0.18 2.60
CA TYR A 10 -14.06 -1.43 3.05
C TYR A 10 -12.64 -1.53 2.46
N ILE A 11 -11.64 -1.22 3.27
CA ILE A 11 -10.22 -1.40 2.96
C ILE A 11 -9.87 -2.81 3.43
N PRO A 12 -9.67 -3.77 2.52
CA PRO A 12 -9.35 -5.13 2.94
C PRO A 12 -7.95 -5.11 3.54
N PRO A 13 -7.75 -5.74 4.70
CA PRO A 13 -6.53 -5.59 5.51
C PRO A 13 -5.22 -6.06 4.86
N CYS A 14 -5.25 -6.57 3.61
CA CYS A 14 -4.13 -7.30 3.02
C CYS A 14 -3.98 -7.18 1.49
N GLN A 15 -4.62 -6.22 0.81
CA GLN A 15 -4.60 -6.19 -0.68
C GLN A 15 -3.19 -6.10 -1.28
N SER A 16 -2.27 -5.39 -0.64
CA SER A 16 -0.90 -5.19 -1.14
C SER A 16 -0.13 -6.51 -1.32
N ARG A 17 -0.32 -7.48 -0.42
CA ARG A 17 0.40 -8.77 -0.44
C ARG A 17 -0.18 -9.80 -1.40
N PHE A 18 -1.36 -9.53 -1.96
CA PHE A 18 -1.92 -10.32 -3.05
C PHE A 18 -1.92 -9.59 -4.38
N SER A 19 -1.24 -8.43 -4.43
CA SER A 19 -0.76 -7.86 -5.68
C SER A 19 0.13 -8.89 -6.39
N ARG A 20 0.13 -8.88 -7.72
CA ARG A 20 1.09 -9.65 -8.52
C ARG A 20 2.44 -8.93 -8.63
N GLN A 21 2.57 -7.73 -8.05
CA GLN A 21 3.82 -6.98 -8.02
C GLN A 21 4.85 -7.68 -7.13
N SER A 22 6.11 -7.59 -7.52
CA SER A 22 7.19 -8.10 -6.68
C SER A 22 7.33 -7.23 -5.42
N ILE A 23 7.90 -7.81 -4.36
CA ILE A 23 8.21 -7.06 -3.13
C ILE A 23 9.14 -5.90 -3.46
N ASP A 24 10.09 -6.10 -4.38
CA ASP A 24 11.03 -5.06 -4.80
C ASP A 24 10.33 -3.88 -5.48
N ASP A 25 9.34 -4.14 -6.34
CA ASP A 25 8.56 -3.07 -6.99
C ASP A 25 7.80 -2.25 -5.95
N ILE A 26 7.12 -2.93 -5.02
CA ILE A 26 6.35 -2.29 -3.95
C ILE A 26 7.27 -1.44 -3.06
N VAL A 27 8.42 -1.99 -2.65
CA VAL A 27 9.40 -1.29 -1.82
C VAL A 27 9.99 -0.10 -2.56
N ASN A 28 10.28 -0.23 -3.85
CA ASN A 28 10.82 0.87 -4.66
C ASN A 28 9.81 2.01 -4.83
N GLU A 29 8.53 1.71 -5.09
CA GLU A 29 7.48 2.73 -5.17
C GLU A 29 7.27 3.45 -3.83
N GLN A 30 7.17 2.69 -2.73
CA GLN A 30 7.03 3.24 -1.39
C GLN A 30 8.23 4.08 -0.99
N TYR A 31 9.44 3.59 -1.28
CA TYR A 31 10.68 4.32 -1.02
C TYR A 31 10.75 5.63 -1.81
N LYS A 32 10.42 5.62 -3.11
CA LYS A 32 10.37 6.85 -3.93
C LYS A 32 9.42 7.88 -3.33
N THR A 33 8.22 7.44 -2.96
CA THR A 33 7.17 8.31 -2.38
C THR A 33 7.61 8.90 -1.04
N LEU A 34 8.15 8.08 -0.14
CA LEU A 34 8.62 8.56 1.16
C LEU A 34 9.83 9.47 1.02
N ARG A 35 10.77 9.14 0.14
CA ARG A 35 11.92 9.99 -0.14
C ARG A 35 11.49 11.36 -0.67
N SER A 36 10.55 11.42 -1.61
CA SER A 36 10.07 12.70 -2.14
C SER A 36 9.34 13.52 -1.07
N ILE A 37 8.55 12.89 -0.20
CA ILE A 37 7.87 13.60 0.90
C ILE A 37 8.90 14.16 1.88
N VAL A 38 9.86 13.34 2.31
CA VAL A 38 10.90 13.77 3.25
C VAL A 38 11.75 14.89 2.65
N GLN A 39 12.15 14.78 1.38
CA GLN A 39 12.88 15.84 0.68
C GLN A 39 12.05 17.12 0.60
N GLY A 40 10.78 17.04 0.19
CA GLY A 40 9.88 18.19 0.16
C GLY A 40 9.75 18.86 1.53
N CYS A 41 9.57 18.08 2.61
CA CYS A 41 9.53 18.63 3.96
C CYS A 41 10.84 19.32 4.36
N LEU A 42 12.00 18.75 4.00
CA LEU A 42 13.29 19.37 4.30
C LEU A 42 13.46 20.69 3.53
N ASP A 43 13.06 20.71 2.26
CA ASP A 43 13.11 21.89 1.40
C ASP A 43 12.19 23.01 1.94
N ASP A 44 10.95 22.67 2.33
CA ASP A 44 9.98 23.59 2.93
C ASP A 44 10.52 24.27 4.21
N HIS A 45 11.32 23.53 4.99
CA HIS A 45 11.92 24.02 6.23
C HIS A 45 13.36 24.53 6.04
N ARG A 46 13.84 24.63 4.78
CA ARG A 46 15.21 25.04 4.42
C ARG A 46 16.30 24.24 5.13
N VAL A 47 16.02 22.99 5.45
CA VAL A 47 16.97 22.07 6.08
C VAL A 47 17.84 21.46 5.00
N GLN A 48 19.14 21.74 5.04
CA GLN A 48 20.07 21.13 4.09
C GLN A 48 20.20 19.63 4.37
N LEU A 49 20.14 18.84 3.31
CA LEU A 49 20.43 17.40 3.36
C LEU A 49 21.90 17.19 3.70
N ILE A 50 22.16 16.80 4.94
CA ILE A 50 23.50 16.45 5.41
C ILE A 50 23.91 15.08 4.83
N GLU A 51 25.19 14.91 4.47
CA GLU A 51 25.72 13.64 3.92
C GLU A 51 25.32 12.36 4.68
N PRO A 52 25.30 12.32 6.03
CA PRO A 52 24.90 11.11 6.77
C PRO A 52 23.47 10.67 6.47
N LEU A 53 22.55 11.64 6.28
CA LEU A 53 21.16 11.34 5.94
C LEU A 53 21.04 10.72 4.54
N GLN A 54 21.88 11.16 3.60
CA GLN A 54 21.92 10.61 2.24
C GLN A 54 22.57 9.23 2.19
N LYS A 55 23.70 9.06 2.88
CA LYS A 55 24.52 7.84 2.83
C LYS A 55 23.95 6.70 3.70
N GLU A 56 23.27 7.02 4.79
CA GLU A 56 22.83 6.02 5.77
C GLU A 56 21.32 6.05 6.03
N GLY A 57 20.74 7.25 6.15
CA GLY A 57 19.32 7.42 6.49
C GLY A 57 18.36 6.82 5.45
N PHE A 58 18.44 7.28 4.20
CA PHE A 58 17.57 6.75 3.14
C PHE A 58 17.80 5.27 2.81
N PRO A 59 19.05 4.76 2.75
CA PRO A 59 19.28 3.32 2.61
C PRO A 59 18.69 2.50 3.77
N CYS A 60 18.81 2.99 5.02
CA CYS A 60 18.18 2.35 6.19
C CYS A 60 16.65 2.31 6.05
N LEU A 61 16.03 3.41 5.62
CA LEU A 61 14.59 3.45 5.34
C LEU A 61 14.17 2.39 4.31
N LYS A 62 14.93 2.25 3.21
CA LYS A 62 14.66 1.22 2.20
C LYS A 62 14.75 -0.18 2.79
N ARG A 63 15.73 -0.44 3.67
CA ARG A 63 15.88 -1.74 4.35
C ARG A 63 14.70 -2.03 5.28
N ILE A 64 14.27 -1.06 6.07
CA ILE A 64 13.09 -1.19 6.96
C ILE A 64 11.83 -1.52 6.16
N LEU A 65 11.60 -0.84 5.04
CA LEU A 65 10.47 -1.13 4.15
C LEU A 65 10.53 -2.57 3.64
N TYR A 66 11.72 -3.02 3.22
CA TYR A 66 11.90 -4.39 2.75
C TYR A 66 11.64 -5.42 3.86
N GLU A 67 12.14 -5.20 5.07
CA GLU A 67 11.90 -6.08 6.22
C GLU A 67 10.40 -6.17 6.56
N LEU A 68 9.68 -5.05 6.55
CA LEU A 68 8.24 -5.02 6.82
C LEU A 68 7.42 -5.77 5.76
N GLN A 69 7.81 -5.67 4.49
CA GLN A 69 7.11 -6.34 3.39
C GLN A 69 7.47 -7.83 3.30
N SER A 70 8.73 -8.19 3.55
CA SER A 70 9.21 -9.57 3.49
C SER A 70 8.78 -10.42 4.69
N LYS A 71 8.49 -9.81 5.84
CA LYS A 71 8.03 -10.52 7.04
C LYS A 71 6.79 -11.35 6.72
N LYS A 72 6.85 -12.67 6.90
CA LYS A 72 5.70 -13.55 6.65
C LYS A 72 4.54 -13.21 7.60
N LEU A 73 3.32 -13.17 7.06
CA LEU A 73 2.12 -13.06 7.87
C LEU A 73 1.92 -14.35 8.69
N PRO A 74 1.43 -14.25 9.94
CA PRO A 74 0.92 -15.40 10.68
C PRO A 74 -0.08 -16.20 9.83
N HIS A 75 -0.02 -17.52 9.94
CA HIS A 75 -0.79 -18.44 9.10
C HIS A 75 -2.30 -18.14 9.12
N GLN A 76 -2.86 -17.87 10.30
CA GLN A 76 -4.28 -17.55 10.47
C GLN A 76 -4.68 -16.27 9.72
N LEU A 77 -3.85 -15.23 9.78
CA LEU A 77 -4.08 -13.97 9.05
C LEU A 77 -3.98 -14.20 7.55
N ASN A 78 -3.03 -15.01 7.08
CA ASN A 78 -2.91 -15.35 5.66
C ASN A 78 -4.14 -16.11 5.14
N ILE A 79 -4.67 -17.08 5.90
CA ILE A 79 -5.91 -17.79 5.54
C ILE A 79 -7.07 -16.80 5.44
N ARG A 80 -7.28 -15.96 6.45
CA ARG A 80 -8.35 -14.96 6.46
C ARG A 80 -8.25 -14.04 5.25
N ALA A 81 -7.04 -13.54 4.99
CA ALA A 81 -6.74 -12.64 3.90
C ALA A 81 -7.04 -13.28 2.52
N ARG A 82 -6.72 -14.57 2.33
CA ARG A 82 -7.08 -15.32 1.11
C ARG A 82 -8.60 -15.46 0.93
N ARG A 83 -9.33 -15.75 2.02
CA ARG A 83 -10.80 -15.86 2.00
C ARG A 83 -11.43 -14.52 1.62
N GLU A 84 -11.03 -13.44 2.26
CA GLU A 84 -11.50 -12.08 1.96
C GLU A 84 -11.19 -11.71 0.51
N GLN A 85 -9.98 -12.01 0.00
CA GLN A 85 -9.65 -11.77 -1.40
C GLN A 85 -10.57 -12.54 -2.36
N LYS A 86 -10.90 -13.80 -2.06
CA LYS A 86 -11.82 -14.60 -2.87
C LYS A 86 -13.21 -13.96 -2.91
N VAL A 87 -13.73 -13.52 -1.75
CA VAL A 87 -15.02 -12.82 -1.66
C VAL A 87 -15.03 -11.55 -2.51
N ILE A 88 -14.01 -10.69 -2.37
CA ILE A 88 -13.89 -9.44 -3.13
C ILE A 88 -13.83 -9.73 -4.64
N ARG A 89 -13.08 -10.75 -5.07
CA ARG A 89 -13.02 -11.14 -6.49
C ARG A 89 -14.39 -11.59 -7.02
N SER A 90 -15.13 -12.37 -6.23
CA SER A 90 -16.49 -12.80 -6.59
C SER A 90 -17.44 -11.61 -6.72
N ILE A 91 -17.42 -10.68 -5.76
CA ILE A 91 -18.21 -9.44 -5.81
C ILE A 91 -17.85 -8.64 -7.07
N ARG A 92 -16.56 -8.41 -7.33
CA ARG A 92 -16.10 -7.71 -8.55
C ARG A 92 -16.56 -8.41 -9.84
N LYS A 93 -16.60 -9.75 -9.88
CA LYS A 93 -17.08 -10.50 -11.04
C LYS A 93 -18.58 -10.27 -11.28
N ILE A 94 -19.40 -10.30 -10.22
CA ILE A 94 -20.84 -10.01 -10.31
C ILE A 94 -21.07 -8.58 -10.79
N LEU A 95 -20.33 -7.62 -10.22
CA LEU A 95 -20.44 -6.20 -10.56
C LEU A 95 -20.05 -5.90 -12.02
N ARG A 96 -19.11 -6.65 -12.61
CA ARG A 96 -18.79 -6.52 -14.04
C ARG A 96 -20.00 -6.77 -14.96
N HIS A 97 -20.96 -7.59 -14.52
CA HIS A 97 -22.19 -7.87 -15.25
C HIS A 97 -23.37 -6.96 -14.83
N ARG A 98 -23.11 -6.00 -13.94
CA ARG A 98 -24.07 -5.06 -13.36
C ARG A 98 -23.52 -3.62 -13.48
N PRO A 99 -23.56 -3.02 -14.68
CA PRO A 99 -23.04 -1.66 -14.91
C PRO A 99 -23.80 -0.58 -14.11
N ASP A 100 -24.97 -0.92 -13.59
CA ASP A 100 -25.79 -0.13 -12.68
C ASP A 100 -25.13 0.11 -11.30
N ILE A 101 -24.16 -0.72 -10.90
CA ILE A 101 -23.53 -0.64 -9.59
C ILE A 101 -22.05 -0.24 -9.73
N THR A 102 -21.73 1.00 -9.36
CA THR A 102 -20.35 1.50 -9.32
C THR A 102 -19.72 1.27 -7.95
N VAL A 103 -18.62 0.49 -7.90
CA VAL A 103 -17.79 0.35 -6.70
C VAL A 103 -16.47 1.09 -6.93
N ARG A 104 -16.27 2.20 -6.19
CA ARG A 104 -15.07 3.04 -6.21
C ARG A 104 -14.19 2.79 -4.99
#